data_AF-A0A1R0L5Q3-F1
#
_entry.id   AF-A0A1R0L5Q3-F1
#
_cell.length_a   1.000
_cell.length_b   1.000
_cell.length_c   1.000
_cell.angle_alpha   90.00
_cell.angle_beta   90.00
_cell.angle_gamma   90.00
#
_symmetry.space_group_name_H-M   'P 1'
#
loop_
_entity.id
_entity.type
_entity.pdbx_description
1 polymer ?
#
loop_
_entity_poly.entity_id
_entity_poly.type
_entity_poly.pdbx_seq_one_letter_code
_entity_poly.pdbx_strand_id
1 'polypeptide(L)'
;MLENADTADGSAADFWSLAKTLWTLLSGQNYPLPGEYHPDPAYSLRSWTVYPWVDALDLLIRRCTRLAPDKRPSMAHFAEELRNCMAEPPEIASDADAEVLRKRLASLTDPTRQTLRAAQEERQRLEELATDLAAFDLEVQTLIDGMLGGNLQQWENAHPSHVNSFQERSAWSLMRHMLYQSPGDPSRVWVWWLMNARIPNGGADRTGREEMTLDIDLRVIHRHDGLEHASYVLHESFSAPLGSATFARILESAKALVAGSEKDLLTEVTRIAALPDDHVPEWFPSTASE
;
A
#
# COMPACT_ATOMS: atom_id res chain seq x y z
N MET A 1 19.34 -25.48 -34.12
CA MET A 1 19.80 -26.64 -34.92
C MET A 1 18.68 -27.35 -35.68
N LEU A 2 17.39 -27.04 -35.45
CA LEU A 2 16.31 -27.57 -36.28
C LEU A 2 16.00 -26.70 -37.51
N GLU A 3 16.39 -25.42 -37.48
CA GLU A 3 16.23 -24.51 -38.60
C GLU A 3 17.62 -24.20 -39.19
N ASN A 4 17.84 -24.53 -40.46
CA ASN A 4 19.04 -24.24 -41.27
C ASN A 4 20.34 -24.93 -40.81
N ALA A 5 20.32 -26.27 -40.71
CA ALA A 5 21.50 -27.09 -40.39
C ALA A 5 22.69 -26.81 -41.33
N ASP A 6 22.41 -26.54 -42.59
CA ASP A 6 23.38 -26.37 -43.67
C ASP A 6 24.23 -25.08 -43.52
N THR A 7 23.72 -24.09 -42.77
CA THR A 7 24.37 -22.79 -42.55
C THR A 7 24.63 -22.50 -41.08
N ALA A 8 24.35 -23.44 -40.18
CA ALA A 8 24.53 -23.27 -38.75
C ALA A 8 26.01 -23.40 -38.36
N ASP A 9 26.45 -22.60 -37.38
CA ASP A 9 27.78 -22.77 -36.79
C ASP A 9 27.80 -24.06 -35.94
N GLY A 10 28.39 -25.12 -36.50
CA GLY A 10 28.56 -26.41 -35.83
C GLY A 10 29.33 -26.29 -34.51
N SER A 11 30.27 -25.34 -34.41
CA SER A 11 31.07 -25.12 -33.19
C SER A 11 30.19 -24.69 -32.04
N ALA A 12 29.25 -23.76 -32.29
CA ALA A 12 28.29 -23.30 -31.31
C ALA A 12 27.37 -24.44 -30.82
N ALA A 13 26.99 -25.35 -31.72
CA ALA A 13 26.20 -26.52 -31.38
C ALA A 13 26.96 -27.54 -30.52
N ASP A 14 28.25 -27.72 -30.76
CA ASP A 14 29.09 -28.61 -29.95
C ASP A 14 29.17 -28.14 -28.49
N PHE A 15 29.25 -26.82 -28.22
CA PHE A 15 29.21 -26.31 -26.84
C PHE A 15 27.93 -26.64 -26.09
N TRP A 16 26.81 -26.55 -26.80
CA TRP A 16 25.51 -26.87 -26.22
C TRP A 16 25.45 -28.34 -25.80
N SER A 17 25.89 -29.23 -26.68
CA SER A 17 25.91 -30.67 -26.42
C SER A 17 26.94 -31.04 -25.36
N LEU A 18 28.12 -30.42 -25.39
CA LEU A 18 29.20 -30.65 -24.42
C LEU A 18 28.77 -30.22 -23.00
N ALA A 19 28.20 -29.03 -22.85
CA ALA A 19 27.75 -28.53 -21.55
C ALA A 19 26.63 -29.38 -20.95
N LYS A 20 25.69 -29.85 -21.78
CA LYS A 20 24.63 -30.77 -21.33
C LYS A 20 25.16 -32.15 -20.95
N THR A 21 26.14 -32.65 -21.70
CA THR A 21 26.84 -33.90 -21.37
C THR A 21 27.58 -33.76 -20.04
N LEU A 22 28.32 -32.67 -19.86
CA LEU A 22 29.05 -32.38 -18.63
C LEU A 22 28.11 -32.31 -17.41
N TRP A 23 26.98 -31.61 -17.54
CA TRP A 23 25.98 -31.55 -16.49
C TRP A 23 25.41 -32.94 -16.14
N THR A 24 25.11 -33.76 -17.16
CA THR A 24 24.56 -35.12 -16.98
C THR A 24 25.55 -36.00 -16.23
N LEU A 25 26.83 -35.96 -16.62
CA LEU A 25 27.89 -36.73 -15.97
C LEU A 25 28.12 -36.31 -14.52
N LEU A 26 28.08 -35.01 -14.24
CA LEU A 26 28.34 -34.50 -12.89
C LEU A 26 27.14 -34.67 -11.96
N SER A 27 25.92 -34.43 -12.44
CA SER A 27 24.70 -34.62 -11.64
C SER A 27 24.31 -36.10 -11.45
N GLY A 28 24.86 -37.01 -12.24
CA GLY A 28 24.50 -38.43 -12.25
C GLY A 28 23.11 -38.72 -12.82
N GLN A 29 22.48 -37.74 -13.48
CA GLN A 29 21.16 -37.89 -14.09
C GLN A 29 21.23 -38.67 -15.40
N ASN A 30 20.13 -39.31 -15.79
CA ASN A 30 20.05 -40.06 -17.05
C ASN A 30 19.64 -39.19 -18.25
N TYR A 31 19.17 -37.97 -17.99
CA TYR A 31 18.66 -37.08 -19.02
C TYR A 31 19.36 -35.72 -18.93
N PRO A 32 19.71 -35.11 -20.07
CA PRO A 32 20.31 -33.78 -20.08
C PRO A 32 19.28 -32.71 -19.71
N LEU A 33 19.78 -31.53 -19.32
CA LEU A 33 18.96 -30.35 -19.04
C LEU A 33 17.98 -30.03 -20.18
N PRO A 34 16.72 -29.73 -19.89
CA PRO A 34 15.79 -29.21 -20.89
C PRO A 34 16.18 -27.77 -21.25
N GLY A 35 16.23 -27.46 -22.56
CA GLY A 35 16.44 -26.08 -23.02
C GLY A 35 17.73 -25.41 -22.54
N GLU A 36 17.66 -24.11 -22.24
CA GLU A 36 18.73 -23.32 -21.63
C GLU A 36 18.80 -23.61 -20.12
N TYR A 37 20.00 -23.61 -19.56
CA TYR A 37 20.16 -23.80 -18.13
C TYR A 37 19.66 -22.57 -17.35
N HIS A 38 18.78 -22.82 -16.39
CA HIS A 38 18.30 -21.83 -15.43
C HIS A 38 18.75 -22.25 -14.02
N PRO A 39 19.19 -21.29 -13.17
CA PRO A 39 19.63 -21.56 -11.80
C PRO A 39 18.43 -21.83 -10.88
N ASP A 40 17.65 -22.86 -11.20
CA ASP A 40 16.63 -23.45 -10.35
C ASP A 40 17.31 -24.48 -9.43
N PRO A 41 16.97 -24.55 -8.14
CA PRO A 41 17.46 -25.62 -7.25
C PRO A 41 17.34 -27.04 -7.82
N ALA A 42 16.33 -27.32 -8.65
CA ALA A 42 16.17 -28.64 -9.29
C ALA A 42 17.28 -28.98 -10.31
N TYR A 43 17.87 -27.96 -10.94
CA TYR A 43 18.85 -28.10 -12.02
C TYR A 43 20.28 -27.73 -11.60
N SER A 44 20.47 -27.09 -10.44
CA SER A 44 21.80 -26.72 -9.96
C SER A 44 22.67 -27.93 -9.65
N LEU A 45 23.92 -27.93 -10.12
CA LEU A 45 24.90 -28.97 -9.80
C LEU A 45 25.17 -29.06 -8.29
N ARG A 46 24.99 -27.96 -7.55
CA ARG A 46 25.12 -27.94 -6.08
C ARG A 46 24.10 -28.82 -5.37
N SER A 47 22.94 -29.06 -5.98
CA SER A 47 21.93 -29.97 -5.42
C SER A 47 22.31 -31.45 -5.57
N TRP A 48 23.28 -31.76 -6.44
CA TRP A 48 23.65 -33.13 -6.81
C TRP A 48 25.10 -33.48 -6.46
N THR A 49 25.97 -32.49 -6.25
CA THR A 49 27.40 -32.69 -6.01
C THR A 49 27.95 -31.70 -4.98
N VAL A 50 29.05 -32.06 -4.32
CA VAL A 50 29.66 -31.28 -3.22
C VAL A 50 31.05 -30.73 -3.57
N TYR A 51 31.36 -30.56 -4.85
CA TYR A 51 32.66 -30.00 -5.23
C TYR A 51 32.73 -28.49 -4.94
N PRO A 52 33.89 -27.95 -4.52
CA PRO A 52 34.02 -26.52 -4.22
C PRO A 52 33.74 -25.59 -5.40
N TRP A 53 33.86 -26.09 -6.63
CA TRP A 53 33.78 -25.33 -7.88
C TRP A 53 32.44 -25.44 -8.62
N VAL A 54 31.43 -26.08 -8.01
CA VAL A 54 30.13 -26.33 -8.65
C VAL A 54 29.41 -25.06 -9.10
N ASP A 55 29.50 -23.96 -8.32
CA ASP A 55 28.82 -22.71 -8.68
C ASP A 55 29.45 -22.04 -9.91
N ALA A 56 30.78 -22.07 -9.98
CA ALA A 56 31.50 -21.54 -11.14
C ALA A 56 31.18 -22.36 -12.39
N LEU A 57 31.02 -23.68 -12.24
CA LEU A 57 30.64 -24.54 -13.34
C LEU A 57 29.19 -24.38 -13.78
N ASP A 58 28.25 -24.17 -12.84
CA ASP A 58 26.85 -23.85 -13.14
C ASP A 58 26.76 -22.58 -14.01
N LEU A 59 27.58 -21.56 -13.72
CA LEU A 59 27.67 -20.34 -14.54
C LEU A 59 28.24 -20.60 -15.94
N LEU A 60 29.26 -21.46 -16.06
CA LEU A 60 29.83 -21.86 -17.35
C LEU A 60 28.81 -22.62 -18.21
N ILE A 61 28.12 -23.61 -17.63
CA ILE A 61 27.08 -24.40 -18.29
C ILE A 61 25.94 -23.48 -18.75
N ARG A 62 25.55 -22.50 -17.93
CA ARG A 62 24.56 -21.47 -18.32
C ARG A 62 24.93 -20.70 -19.57
N ARG A 63 26.19 -20.28 -19.70
CA ARG A 63 26.65 -19.55 -20.90
C ARG A 63 26.71 -20.44 -22.14
N CYS A 64 27.11 -21.70 -21.97
CA CYS A 64 27.18 -22.65 -23.08
C CYS A 64 25.80 -23.09 -23.59
N THR A 65 24.79 -23.06 -22.72
CA THR A 65 23.41 -23.44 -23.03
C THR A 65 22.52 -22.24 -23.37
N ARG A 66 23.09 -21.09 -23.76
CA ARG A 66 22.32 -19.95 -24.28
C ARG A 66 21.63 -20.31 -25.59
N LEU A 67 20.34 -19.98 -25.71
CA LEU A 67 19.59 -20.21 -26.96
C LEU A 67 20.22 -19.49 -28.16
N ALA A 68 20.68 -18.25 -27.95
CA ALA A 68 21.40 -17.45 -28.92
C ALA A 68 22.85 -18.00 -29.11
N PRO A 69 23.21 -18.55 -30.29
CA PRO A 69 24.52 -19.17 -30.50
C PRO A 69 25.69 -18.18 -30.38
N ASP A 70 25.49 -16.92 -30.76
CA ASP A 70 26.49 -15.83 -30.68
C ASP A 70 26.85 -15.45 -29.24
N LYS A 71 26.05 -15.87 -28.25
CA LYS A 71 26.28 -15.62 -26.83
C LYS A 71 27.06 -16.73 -26.13
N ARG A 72 27.38 -17.81 -26.85
CA ARG A 72 28.15 -18.93 -26.33
C ARG A 72 29.65 -18.59 -26.34
N PRO A 73 30.44 -19.11 -25.39
CA PRO A 73 31.88 -18.88 -25.37
C PRO A 73 32.57 -19.60 -26.53
N SER A 74 33.80 -19.19 -26.84
CA SER A 74 34.69 -19.95 -27.74
C SER A 74 35.32 -21.14 -27.03
N MET A 75 35.91 -22.09 -27.78
CA MET A 75 36.50 -23.31 -27.20
C MET A 75 37.70 -22.98 -26.31
N ALA A 76 38.49 -22.00 -26.74
CA ALA A 76 39.62 -21.50 -25.96
C ALA A 76 39.15 -20.94 -24.61
N HIS A 77 38.08 -20.14 -24.62
CA HIS A 77 37.51 -19.54 -23.41
C HIS A 77 36.84 -20.58 -22.51
N PHE A 78 36.08 -21.52 -23.08
CA PHE A 78 35.50 -22.64 -22.33
C PHE A 78 36.57 -23.46 -21.62
N ALA A 79 37.65 -23.82 -22.32
CA ALA A 79 38.73 -24.62 -21.76
C ALA A 79 39.51 -23.85 -20.68
N GLU A 80 39.69 -22.54 -20.86
CA GLU A 80 40.30 -21.67 -19.86
C GLU A 80 39.43 -21.57 -18.60
N GLU A 81 38.14 -21.27 -18.75
CA GLU A 81 37.23 -21.17 -17.61
C GLU A 81 37.06 -22.50 -16.88
N LEU A 82 37.02 -23.63 -17.60
CA LEU A 82 36.98 -24.95 -16.97
C LEU A 82 38.25 -25.23 -16.15
N ARG A 83 39.44 -24.87 -16.67
CA ARG A 83 40.69 -24.96 -15.91
C ARG A 83 40.65 -24.07 -14.68
N ASN A 84 40.12 -22.86 -14.79
CA ASN A 84 40.00 -21.94 -13.66
C ASN A 84 39.01 -22.44 -12.59
N CYS A 85 37.93 -23.13 -13.00
CA CYS A 85 37.02 -23.78 -12.06
C CYS A 85 37.72 -24.90 -11.28
N MET A 86 38.56 -25.68 -11.95
CA MET A 86 39.23 -26.84 -11.36
C MET A 86 40.56 -26.49 -10.67
N ALA A 87 41.11 -25.31 -10.91
CA ALA A 87 42.29 -24.84 -10.23
C ALA A 87 41.98 -24.67 -8.74
N GLU A 88 42.89 -25.13 -7.88
CA GLU A 88 42.88 -24.75 -6.48
C GLU A 88 42.82 -23.22 -6.43
N PRO A 89 41.90 -22.60 -5.66
CA PRO A 89 41.80 -21.16 -5.61
C PRO A 89 43.22 -20.65 -5.35
N PRO A 90 43.76 -19.70 -6.15
CA PRO A 90 44.99 -19.07 -5.74
C PRO A 90 44.76 -18.63 -4.30
N GLU A 91 45.61 -19.10 -3.37
CA GLU A 91 45.73 -18.49 -2.05
C GLU A 91 45.60 -17.00 -2.31
N ILE A 92 44.56 -16.37 -1.76
CA ILE A 92 44.20 -15.00 -2.11
C ILE A 92 45.36 -14.12 -1.66
N ALA A 93 46.37 -14.01 -2.51
CA ALA A 93 47.41 -13.02 -2.46
C ALA A 93 46.77 -11.78 -3.06
N SER A 94 45.96 -11.13 -2.24
CA SER A 94 45.47 -9.80 -2.54
C SER A 94 45.60 -8.99 -1.27
N ASP A 95 46.54 -8.04 -1.32
CA ASP A 95 46.68 -6.85 -0.46
C ASP A 95 45.45 -5.91 -0.56
N ALA A 96 44.26 -6.46 -0.90
CA ALA A 96 43.02 -5.72 -0.89
C ALA A 96 42.58 -5.60 0.57
N ASP A 97 43.04 -4.53 1.19
CA ASP A 97 42.69 -4.14 2.55
C ASP A 97 41.16 -4.26 2.74
N ALA A 98 40.74 -5.24 3.52
CA ALA A 98 39.33 -5.54 3.76
C ALA A 98 38.57 -4.32 4.30
N GLU A 99 39.30 -3.41 4.95
CA GLU A 99 38.79 -2.13 5.42
C GLU A 99 38.42 -1.18 4.27
N VAL A 100 39.19 -1.17 3.18
CA VAL A 100 38.89 -0.39 1.97
C VAL A 100 37.64 -0.92 1.28
N LEU A 101 37.47 -2.24 1.20
CA LEU A 101 36.27 -2.84 0.63
C LEU A 101 35.03 -2.61 1.51
N ARG A 102 35.17 -2.71 2.83
CA ARG A 102 34.10 -2.34 3.78
C ARG A 102 33.68 -0.88 3.64
N LYS A 103 34.65 0.05 3.57
CA LYS A 103 34.35 1.47 3.38
C LYS A 103 33.65 1.76 2.06
N ARG A 104 34.08 1.11 0.96
CA ARG A 104 33.40 1.23 -0.34
C ARG A 104 31.98 0.68 -0.28
N LEU A 105 31.77 -0.51 0.30
CA LEU A 105 30.45 -1.09 0.45
C LEU A 105 29.53 -0.23 1.35
N ALA A 106 30.06 0.30 2.45
CA ALA A 106 29.33 1.24 3.31
C ALA A 106 28.93 2.49 2.51
N SER A 107 29.86 3.12 1.79
CA SER A 107 29.56 4.31 0.98
C SER A 107 28.50 4.08 -0.11
N LEU A 108 28.42 2.86 -0.65
CA LEU A 108 27.40 2.48 -1.65
C LEU A 108 26.04 2.11 -1.02
N THR A 109 26.02 1.65 0.23
CA THR A 109 24.80 1.14 0.88
C THR A 109 24.20 2.09 1.91
N ASP A 110 24.99 3.03 2.45
CA ASP A 110 24.55 4.01 3.44
C ASP A 110 23.46 4.94 2.91
N PRO A 111 23.49 5.47 1.67
CA PRO A 111 22.40 6.27 1.13
C PRO A 111 21.08 5.48 1.06
N THR A 112 21.14 4.20 0.67
CA THR A 112 19.97 3.31 0.60
C THR A 112 19.45 2.97 1.99
N ARG A 113 20.33 2.78 2.97
CA ARG A 113 19.93 2.53 4.37
C ARG A 113 19.33 3.76 5.02
N GLN A 114 19.87 4.95 4.75
CA GLN A 114 19.32 6.21 5.26
C GLN A 114 17.94 6.49 4.69
N THR A 115 17.75 6.28 3.39
CA THR A 115 16.43 6.43 2.74
C THR A 115 15.41 5.42 3.29
N LEU A 116 15.80 4.16 3.48
CA LEU A 116 14.93 3.17 4.12
C LEU A 116 14.56 3.52 5.56
N ARG A 117 15.53 3.98 6.37
CA ARG A 117 15.26 4.41 7.75
C ARG A 117 14.34 5.62 7.81
N ALA A 118 14.59 6.63 6.99
CA ALA A 118 13.71 7.81 6.91
C ALA A 118 12.28 7.42 6.50
N ALA A 119 12.13 6.51 5.53
CA ALA A 119 10.81 6.01 5.13
C ALA A 119 10.12 5.20 6.24
N GLN A 120 10.87 4.42 7.03
CA GLN A 120 10.33 3.67 8.17
C GLN A 120 9.88 4.59 9.31
N GLU A 121 10.70 5.59 9.66
CA GLU A 121 10.37 6.59 10.68
C GLU A 121 9.12 7.40 10.28
N GLU A 122 9.03 7.78 9.01
CA GLU A 122 7.86 8.49 8.49
C GLU A 122 6.60 7.63 8.54
N ARG A 123 6.71 6.36 8.12
CA ARG A 123 5.59 5.41 8.22
C ARG A 123 5.12 5.23 9.66
N GLN A 124 6.04 5.10 10.62
CA GLN A 124 5.67 4.93 12.02
C GLN A 124 4.91 6.16 12.56
N ARG A 125 5.34 7.38 12.21
CA ARG A 125 4.62 8.61 12.58
C ARG A 125 3.20 8.65 12.01
N LEU A 126 3.02 8.21 10.76
CA LEU A 126 1.70 8.15 10.13
C LEU A 126 0.79 7.10 10.79
N GLU A 127 1.34 5.96 11.23
CA GLU A 127 0.59 4.92 11.96
C GLU A 127 0.13 5.42 13.35
N GLU A 128 0.99 6.16 14.06
CA GLU A 128 0.62 6.82 15.34
C GLU A 128 -0.50 7.84 15.14
N LEU A 129 -0.41 8.68 14.10
CA LEU A 129 -1.47 9.64 13.75
C LEU A 129 -2.80 8.96 13.40
N ALA A 130 -2.75 7.90 12.59
CA ALA A 130 -3.95 7.16 12.20
C ALA A 130 -4.66 6.59 13.44
N THR A 131 -3.90 6.21 14.46
CA THR A 131 -4.42 5.76 15.75
C THR A 131 -5.10 6.91 16.51
N ASP A 132 -4.47 8.08 16.59
CA ASP A 132 -5.05 9.26 17.26
C ASP A 132 -6.35 9.73 16.58
N LEU A 133 -6.37 9.76 15.25
CA LEU A 133 -7.57 10.11 14.47
C LEU A 133 -8.68 9.06 14.65
N ALA A 134 -8.34 7.78 14.73
CA ALA A 134 -9.32 6.72 14.99
C ALA A 134 -9.92 6.82 16.40
N ALA A 135 -9.11 7.23 17.40
CA ALA A 135 -9.61 7.48 18.75
C ALA A 135 -10.56 8.69 18.78
N PHE A 136 -10.19 9.79 18.12
CA PHE A 136 -11.05 10.98 18.00
C PHE A 136 -12.37 10.66 17.28
N ASP A 137 -12.31 9.91 16.18
CA ASP A 137 -13.49 9.43 15.44
C ASP A 137 -14.45 8.65 16.34
N LEU A 138 -13.91 7.71 17.13
CA LEU A 138 -14.69 6.92 18.07
C LEU A 138 -15.30 7.77 19.20
N GLU A 139 -14.59 8.78 19.71
CA GLU A 139 -15.11 9.71 20.70
C GLU A 139 -16.27 10.55 20.14
N VAL A 140 -16.11 11.10 18.93
CA VAL A 140 -17.17 11.84 18.23
C VAL A 140 -18.36 10.95 17.94
N GLN A 141 -18.12 9.72 17.49
CA GLN A 141 -19.18 8.74 17.30
C GLN A 141 -19.91 8.47 18.61
N THR A 142 -19.20 8.23 19.71
CA THR A 142 -19.82 7.97 21.01
C THR A 142 -20.64 9.17 21.49
N LEU A 143 -20.17 10.39 21.22
CA LEU A 143 -20.92 11.61 21.50
C LEU A 143 -22.21 11.66 20.66
N ILE A 144 -22.12 11.43 19.35
CA ILE A 144 -23.29 11.40 18.45
C ILE A 144 -24.26 10.29 18.86
N ASP A 145 -23.78 9.08 19.11
CA ASP A 145 -24.57 7.96 19.60
C ASP A 145 -25.17 8.24 20.99
N GLY A 146 -24.52 9.04 21.84
CA GLY A 146 -25.07 9.47 23.12
C GLY A 146 -26.18 10.51 22.96
N MET A 147 -25.96 11.52 22.11
CA MET A 147 -26.95 12.55 21.74
C MET A 147 -28.20 11.89 21.15
N LEU A 148 -27.97 11.01 20.18
CA LEU A 148 -29.00 10.32 19.44
C LEU A 148 -29.60 9.21 20.30
N GLY A 149 -28.84 8.23 20.78
CA GLY A 149 -29.33 7.05 21.51
C GLY A 149 -30.21 7.36 22.72
N GLY A 150 -29.93 8.40 23.51
CA GLY A 150 -30.81 8.77 24.64
C GLY A 150 -32.22 9.21 24.22
N ASN A 151 -32.34 9.82 23.02
CA ASN A 151 -33.59 10.40 22.51
C ASN A 151 -34.21 9.57 21.36
N LEU A 152 -33.39 8.87 20.58
CA LEU A 152 -33.74 7.99 19.47
C LEU A 152 -34.02 6.56 19.92
N GLN A 153 -33.62 6.09 21.11
CA GLN A 153 -33.93 4.72 21.54
C GLN A 153 -35.44 4.45 21.64
N GLN A 154 -36.27 5.47 21.90
CA GLN A 154 -37.74 5.34 21.78
C GLN A 154 -38.21 5.14 20.32
N TRP A 155 -37.47 5.67 19.35
CA TRP A 155 -37.80 5.66 17.94
C TRP A 155 -37.19 4.45 17.19
N GLU A 156 -35.96 4.06 17.52
CA GLU A 156 -35.30 2.82 17.07
C GLU A 156 -36.04 1.56 17.55
N ASN A 157 -36.63 1.58 18.75
CA ASN A 157 -37.47 0.48 19.25
C ASN A 157 -38.72 0.25 18.39
N ALA A 158 -39.18 1.26 17.63
CA ALA A 158 -40.30 1.14 16.73
C ALA A 158 -39.89 0.64 15.34
N HIS A 159 -38.64 0.83 14.91
CA HIS A 159 -38.18 0.51 13.56
C HIS A 159 -36.66 0.21 13.56
N PRO A 160 -36.20 -1.04 13.33
CA PRO A 160 -34.78 -1.39 13.40
C PRO A 160 -34.10 -1.52 12.02
N SER A 161 -33.09 -0.70 11.72
CA SER A 161 -32.05 -1.00 10.72
C SER A 161 -30.84 -0.04 10.83
N HIS A 162 -29.62 -0.59 10.84
CA HIS A 162 -28.35 0.15 10.86
C HIS A 162 -27.65 0.11 9.50
N VAL A 163 -26.99 1.20 9.09
CA VAL A 163 -25.90 1.13 8.10
C VAL A 163 -24.75 2.07 8.48
N ASN A 164 -23.75 1.53 9.16
CA ASN A 164 -22.39 2.10 9.14
C ASN A 164 -21.70 1.60 7.86
N SER A 165 -21.23 2.51 7.02
CA SER A 165 -20.37 2.14 5.89
C SER A 165 -19.02 2.83 6.03
N PHE A 166 -17.97 2.04 6.13
CA PHE A 166 -16.59 2.51 6.16
C PHE A 166 -16.04 2.52 4.73
N GLN A 167 -15.44 3.63 4.28
CA GLN A 167 -14.72 3.68 3.01
C GLN A 167 -13.33 4.30 3.19
N GLU A 168 -12.30 3.45 3.27
CA GLU A 168 -10.91 3.88 3.04
C GLU A 168 -10.75 4.32 1.57
N ARG A 169 -10.52 5.62 1.36
CA ARG A 169 -10.33 6.16 -0.01
C ARG A 169 -8.87 6.16 -0.46
N SER A 170 -7.89 6.32 0.44
CA SER A 170 -6.45 6.16 0.13
C SER A 170 -5.58 6.22 1.40
N ALA A 171 -4.29 5.92 1.27
CA ALA A 171 -3.28 6.08 2.33
C ALA A 171 -3.10 7.54 2.83
N TRP A 172 -3.61 8.54 2.08
CA TRP A 172 -3.38 9.97 2.33
C TRP A 172 -4.66 10.76 2.64
N SER A 173 -5.80 10.08 2.64
CA SER A 173 -7.12 10.64 2.97
C SER A 173 -7.90 9.60 3.77
N LEU A 174 -7.96 9.83 5.07
CA LEU A 174 -8.87 9.12 5.96
C LEU A 174 -10.22 9.84 5.87
N MET A 175 -11.11 9.27 5.05
CA MET A 175 -12.50 9.67 4.97
C MET A 175 -13.30 8.73 5.87
N ARG A 176 -13.87 9.26 6.95
CA ARG A 176 -14.75 8.51 7.83
C ARG A 176 -16.11 9.15 7.82
N HIS A 177 -17.15 8.36 7.57
CA HIS A 177 -18.50 8.87 7.62
C HIS A 177 -19.41 7.93 8.37
N MET A 178 -20.40 8.52 9.03
CA MET A 178 -21.53 7.79 9.58
C MET A 178 -22.79 8.29 8.90
N LEU A 179 -23.68 7.34 8.67
CA LEU A 179 -25.00 7.61 8.13
C LEU A 179 -26.02 7.01 9.07
N TYR A 180 -26.76 7.88 9.75
CA TYR A 180 -27.93 7.48 10.50
C TYR A 180 -29.15 7.66 9.60
N GLN A 181 -29.78 6.56 9.20
CA GLN A 181 -30.94 6.56 8.31
C GLN A 181 -32.22 6.24 9.07
N SER A 182 -33.30 6.94 8.75
CA SER A 182 -34.63 6.62 9.27
C SER A 182 -35.03 5.18 8.98
N PRO A 183 -35.32 4.37 10.00
CA PRO A 183 -35.73 3.00 9.76
C PRO A 183 -37.19 2.97 9.28
N GLY A 184 -37.52 2.01 8.40
CA GLY A 184 -38.86 1.87 7.79
C GLY A 184 -39.08 2.71 6.53
N ASP A 185 -38.34 3.80 6.36
CA ASP A 185 -38.36 4.61 5.14
C ASP A 185 -36.97 5.19 4.85
N PRO A 186 -36.18 4.55 3.96
CA PRO A 186 -34.83 4.99 3.64
C PRO A 186 -34.78 6.40 3.05
N SER A 187 -35.92 6.95 2.65
CA SER A 187 -36.01 8.26 2.04
C SER A 187 -36.16 9.41 3.02
N ARG A 188 -36.34 9.24 4.34
CA ARG A 188 -36.64 10.37 5.26
C ARG A 188 -35.44 11.12 5.84
N VAL A 189 -34.91 10.71 6.99
CA VAL A 189 -33.95 11.53 7.74
C VAL A 189 -32.59 10.85 7.75
N TRP A 190 -31.59 11.59 7.32
CA TRP A 190 -30.19 11.19 7.27
C TRP A 190 -29.39 12.13 8.18
N VAL A 191 -28.83 11.62 9.27
CA VAL A 191 -27.73 12.35 9.94
C VAL A 191 -26.45 11.87 9.27
N TRP A 192 -25.81 12.78 8.54
CA TRP A 192 -24.59 12.51 7.82
C TRP A 192 -23.44 13.22 8.52
N TRP A 193 -22.49 12.44 8.99
CA TRP A 193 -21.25 12.96 9.52
C TRP A 193 -20.12 12.51 8.62
N LEU A 194 -19.19 13.41 8.37
CA LEU A 194 -17.99 13.20 7.60
C LEU A 194 -16.81 13.88 8.31
N MET A 195 -15.80 13.08 8.63
CA MET A 195 -14.47 13.57 8.95
C MET A 195 -13.54 13.21 7.81
N ASN A 196 -12.86 14.21 7.26
CA ASN A 196 -11.86 14.01 6.23
C ASN A 196 -10.53 14.59 6.69
N ALA A 197 -9.60 13.69 6.97
CA ALA A 197 -8.22 14.03 7.29
C ALA A 197 -7.38 13.83 6.03
N ARG A 198 -6.81 14.93 5.50
CA ARG A 198 -5.98 14.89 4.28
C ARG A 198 -4.62 15.53 4.51
N ILE A 199 -3.59 14.90 3.96
CA ILE A 199 -2.29 15.52 3.79
C ILE A 199 -2.23 16.02 2.33
N PRO A 200 -2.36 17.33 2.06
CA PRO A 200 -2.19 17.86 0.71
C PRO A 200 -0.85 17.41 0.12
N ASN A 201 -0.92 16.69 -1.00
CA ASN A 201 0.26 16.28 -1.77
C ASN A 201 1.15 17.50 -2.07
N GLY A 202 2.32 17.59 -1.43
CA GLY A 202 3.41 18.48 -1.83
C GLY A 202 3.57 19.80 -1.06
N GLY A 203 2.89 20.00 0.06
CA GLY A 203 3.04 21.21 0.89
C GLY A 203 3.85 20.97 2.16
N ALA A 204 5.14 20.67 2.04
CA ALA A 204 6.02 20.81 3.20
C ALA A 204 6.14 22.30 3.53
N ASP A 205 5.88 22.68 4.78
CA ASP A 205 6.09 24.04 5.25
C ASP A 205 7.58 24.44 5.12
N ARG A 206 7.91 25.70 5.44
CA ARG A 206 9.32 26.18 5.42
C ARG A 206 10.27 25.38 6.33
N THR A 207 9.74 24.51 7.20
CA THR A 207 10.50 23.64 8.11
C THR A 207 10.60 22.18 7.61
N GLY A 208 10.00 21.87 6.45
CA GLY A 208 10.00 20.52 5.88
C GLY A 208 8.91 19.62 6.47
N ARG A 209 7.96 20.15 7.25
CA ARG A 209 6.85 19.37 7.80
C ARG A 209 5.64 19.45 6.89
N GLU A 210 5.07 18.30 6.57
CA GLU A 210 3.82 18.24 5.82
C GLU A 210 2.69 18.87 6.64
N GLU A 211 2.00 19.83 6.04
CA GLU A 211 0.82 20.44 6.63
C GLU A 211 -0.35 19.48 6.45
N MET A 212 -1.03 19.14 7.53
CA MET A 212 -2.24 18.32 7.51
C MET A 212 -3.46 19.23 7.56
N THR A 213 -4.47 18.90 6.76
CA THR A 213 -5.79 19.53 6.82
C THR A 213 -6.80 18.53 7.40
N LEU A 214 -7.52 18.94 8.45
CA LEU A 214 -8.64 18.23 9.04
C LEU A 214 -9.92 18.97 8.68
N ASP A 215 -10.73 18.36 7.84
CA ASP A 215 -12.04 18.85 7.44
C ASP A 215 -13.12 18.10 8.25
N ILE A 216 -13.97 18.84 8.96
CA ILE A 216 -15.12 18.33 9.70
C ILE A 216 -16.37 18.83 8.99
N ASP A 217 -17.26 17.90 8.64
CA ASP A 217 -18.52 18.19 7.99
C ASP A 217 -19.62 17.35 8.65
N LEU A 218 -20.53 18.02 9.36
CA LEU A 218 -21.64 17.40 10.06
C LEU A 218 -22.94 18.02 9.54
N ARG A 219 -23.82 17.16 9.03
CA ARG A 219 -25.06 17.57 8.40
C ARG A 219 -26.25 16.78 8.91
N VAL A 220 -27.38 17.46 9.03
CA VAL A 220 -28.69 16.82 9.11
C VAL A 220 -29.34 17.01 7.75
N ILE A 221 -29.56 15.91 7.05
CA ILE A 221 -30.12 15.86 5.70
C ILE A 221 -31.52 15.27 5.80
N HIS A 222 -32.52 16.03 5.34
CA HIS A 222 -33.83 15.49 5.06
C HIS A 222 -33.87 15.11 3.58
N ARG A 223 -34.23 13.85 3.30
CA ARG A 223 -34.49 13.36 1.96
C ARG A 223 -36.01 13.15 1.84
N HIS A 224 -36.55 13.23 0.62
CA HIS A 224 -37.94 12.84 0.32
C HIS A 224 -38.06 12.67 -1.19
N ASP A 225 -38.55 11.53 -1.70
CA ASP A 225 -38.76 11.26 -3.14
C ASP A 225 -37.59 11.65 -4.07
N GLY A 226 -36.35 11.43 -3.61
CA GLY A 226 -35.14 11.74 -4.38
C GLY A 226 -34.66 13.19 -4.31
N LEU A 227 -35.36 14.05 -3.56
CA LEU A 227 -34.88 15.37 -3.17
C LEU A 227 -34.08 15.27 -1.86
N GLU A 228 -33.03 16.08 -1.73
CA GLU A 228 -32.21 16.16 -0.51
C GLU A 228 -32.05 17.63 -0.08
N HIS A 229 -32.22 17.90 1.21
CA HIS A 229 -32.01 19.21 1.82
C HIS A 229 -31.22 19.06 3.11
N ALA A 230 -30.04 19.70 3.18
CA ALA A 230 -29.25 19.79 4.40
C ALA A 230 -29.79 20.94 5.26
N SER A 231 -30.57 20.60 6.26
CA SER A 231 -31.26 21.57 7.12
C SER A 231 -30.40 22.04 8.30
N TYR A 232 -29.34 21.29 8.60
CA TYR A 232 -28.23 21.70 9.44
C TYR A 232 -26.92 21.38 8.73
N VAL A 233 -25.98 22.32 8.76
CA VAL A 233 -24.62 22.17 8.23
C VAL A 233 -23.63 22.81 9.19
N LEU A 234 -22.74 22.00 9.76
CA LEU A 234 -21.54 22.43 10.44
C LEU A 234 -20.35 21.99 9.59
N HIS A 235 -19.64 22.96 9.02
CA HIS A 235 -18.44 22.71 8.24
C HIS A 235 -17.30 23.57 8.76
N GLU A 236 -16.24 22.92 9.23
CA GLU A 236 -15.02 23.60 9.69
C GLU A 236 -13.79 22.88 9.17
N SER A 237 -12.75 23.65 8.86
CA SER A 237 -11.50 23.16 8.31
C SER A 237 -10.33 23.70 9.12
N PHE A 238 -9.45 22.80 9.53
CA PHE A 238 -8.28 23.11 10.34
C PHE A 238 -7.02 22.70 9.61
N SER A 239 -5.96 23.50 9.73
CA SER A 239 -4.65 23.18 9.17
C SER A 239 -3.55 23.33 10.23
N ALA A 240 -2.69 22.33 10.34
CA ALA A 240 -1.49 22.42 11.17
C ALA A 240 -0.39 21.47 10.69
N PRO A 241 0.87 21.77 11.04
CA PRO A 241 1.96 20.83 10.83
C PRO A 241 1.71 19.54 11.61
N LEU A 242 1.94 18.42 10.93
CA LEU A 242 1.75 17.09 11.49
C LEU A 242 2.58 16.87 12.77
N GLY A 243 1.98 16.21 13.78
CA GLY A 243 2.63 15.88 15.05
C GLY A 243 3.00 17.10 15.93
N SER A 244 2.54 18.30 15.58
CA SER A 244 2.79 19.50 16.37
C SER A 244 1.84 19.61 17.58
N ALA A 245 2.25 20.34 18.62
CA ALA A 245 1.36 20.71 19.71
C ALA A 245 0.15 21.55 19.23
N THR A 246 0.26 22.19 18.07
CA THR A 246 -0.87 22.89 17.43
C THR A 246 -1.88 21.89 16.87
N PHE A 247 -1.42 20.80 16.26
CA PHE A 247 -2.28 19.73 15.78
C PHE A 247 -3.09 19.08 16.93
N ALA A 248 -2.45 18.77 18.07
CA ALA A 248 -3.16 18.25 19.24
C ALA A 248 -4.25 19.21 19.75
N ARG A 249 -3.98 20.52 19.77
CA ARG A 249 -4.98 21.54 20.15
C ARG A 249 -6.11 21.66 19.14
N ILE A 250 -5.83 21.46 17.86
CA ILE A 250 -6.86 21.42 16.81
C ILE A 250 -7.80 20.24 17.03
N LEU A 251 -7.29 19.05 17.35
CA LEU A 251 -8.14 17.91 17.68
C LEU A 251 -9.07 18.21 18.86
N GLU A 252 -8.55 18.83 19.93
CA GLU A 252 -9.38 19.23 21.08
C GLU A 252 -10.40 20.33 20.73
N SER A 253 -10.02 21.26 19.85
CA SER A 253 -10.94 22.31 19.36
C SER A 253 -12.06 21.73 18.50
N ALA A 254 -11.73 20.75 17.66
CA ALA A 254 -12.67 19.99 16.86
C ALA A 254 -13.65 19.20 17.74
N LYS A 255 -13.18 18.52 18.80
CA LYS A 255 -14.05 17.87 19.80
C LYS A 255 -15.02 18.86 20.43
N ALA A 256 -14.50 20.01 20.89
CA ALA A 256 -15.31 21.04 21.52
C ALA A 256 -16.34 21.65 20.55
N LEU A 257 -15.97 21.81 19.27
CA LEU A 257 -16.88 22.28 18.22
C LEU A 257 -18.07 21.33 18.05
N VAL A 258 -17.80 20.02 17.92
CA VAL A 258 -18.86 19.02 17.76
C VAL A 258 -19.73 18.96 19.03
N ALA A 259 -19.14 18.96 20.22
CA ALA A 259 -19.89 19.00 21.47
C ALA A 259 -20.77 20.27 21.60
N GLY A 260 -20.26 21.43 21.17
CA GLY A 260 -21.03 22.67 21.15
C GLY A 260 -22.23 22.65 20.18
N SER A 261 -22.19 21.80 19.16
CA SER A 261 -23.26 21.67 18.16
C SER A 261 -24.43 20.79 18.58
N GLU A 262 -24.32 20.10 19.72
CA GLU A 262 -25.28 19.09 20.19
C GLU A 262 -26.73 19.59 20.18
N LYS A 263 -26.95 20.74 20.81
CA LYS A 263 -28.30 21.28 21.00
C LYS A 263 -28.99 21.60 19.68
N ASP A 264 -28.26 22.20 18.75
CA ASP A 264 -28.80 22.63 17.46
C ASP A 264 -29.06 21.40 16.57
N LEU A 265 -28.14 20.44 16.57
CA LEU A 265 -28.31 19.16 15.88
C LEU A 265 -29.53 18.40 16.39
N LEU A 266 -29.68 18.24 17.71
CA LEU A 266 -30.82 17.53 18.30
C LEU A 266 -32.15 18.23 18.03
N THR A 267 -32.16 19.56 18.10
CA THR A 267 -33.33 20.37 17.76
C THR A 267 -33.76 20.06 16.33
N GLU A 268 -32.81 20.03 15.41
CA GLU A 268 -33.09 19.83 13.99
C GLU A 268 -33.53 18.40 13.65
N VAL A 269 -32.82 17.40 14.19
CA VAL A 269 -33.20 15.99 14.03
C VAL A 269 -34.61 15.73 14.55
N THR A 270 -34.93 16.24 15.76
CA THR A 270 -36.26 16.09 16.36
C THR A 270 -37.32 16.78 15.51
N ARG A 271 -37.02 17.99 15.01
CA ARG A 271 -37.92 18.77 14.16
C ARG A 271 -38.27 18.04 12.87
N ILE A 272 -37.30 17.38 12.23
CA ILE A 272 -37.54 16.60 11.01
C ILE A 272 -38.25 15.28 11.34
N ALA A 273 -37.83 14.58 12.39
CA ALA A 273 -38.43 13.31 12.79
C ALA A 273 -39.91 13.43 13.20
N ALA A 274 -40.35 14.62 13.63
CA ALA A 274 -41.74 14.90 13.96
C ALA A 274 -42.65 15.19 12.75
N LEU A 275 -42.08 15.29 11.54
CA LEU A 275 -42.86 15.56 10.32
C LEU A 275 -43.65 14.30 9.89
N PRO A 276 -44.89 14.47 9.37
CA PRO A 276 -45.62 13.36 8.77
C PRO A 276 -44.87 12.72 7.61
N ASP A 277 -45.07 11.43 7.41
CA ASP A 277 -44.60 10.60 6.29
C ASP A 277 -44.87 11.25 4.93
N ASP A 278 -46.02 11.91 4.86
CA ASP A 278 -46.56 12.82 3.86
C ASP A 278 -45.80 13.99 3.31
N HIS A 279 -44.98 14.52 4.22
CA HIS A 279 -44.84 15.95 4.34
C HIS A 279 -43.60 16.37 3.60
N VAL A 280 -43.80 17.08 2.49
CA VAL A 280 -42.74 17.84 1.83
C VAL A 280 -42.70 19.22 2.49
N PRO A 281 -41.66 19.53 3.28
CA PRO A 281 -41.55 20.83 3.89
C PRO A 281 -41.43 21.96 2.88
N GLU A 282 -41.91 23.15 3.25
CA GLU A 282 -41.85 24.34 2.42
C GLU A 282 -40.43 24.78 2.03
N TRP A 283 -39.39 24.33 2.77
CA TRP A 283 -37.98 24.59 2.45
C TRP A 283 -37.37 23.61 1.45
N PHE A 284 -38.10 22.59 1.00
CA PHE A 284 -37.64 21.85 -0.18
C PHE A 284 -37.73 22.77 -1.39
N PRO A 285 -36.67 22.88 -2.21
CA PRO A 285 -36.78 23.57 -3.48
C PRO A 285 -37.89 22.85 -4.27
N SER A 286 -39.01 23.53 -4.48
CA SER A 286 -40.08 22.96 -5.29
C SER A 286 -39.46 22.60 -6.62
N THR A 287 -39.60 21.35 -7.04
CA THR A 287 -39.46 20.97 -8.44
C THR A 287 -40.62 21.58 -9.21
N ALA A 288 -40.71 22.90 -9.21
CA ALA A 288 -41.45 23.63 -10.23
C ALA A 288 -40.63 23.48 -11.49
N SER A 289 -40.84 22.34 -12.14
CA SER A 289 -40.52 22.09 -13.53
C SER A 289 -41.22 23.17 -14.35
N GLU A 290 -40.45 24.14 -14.84
CA GLU A 290 -40.66 24.67 -16.20
C GLU A 290 -39.97 23.76 -17.21
#